data_AF-S7X298-F1
#
_entry.id   AF-S7X298-F1
#
_cell.length_a   1.000
_cell.length_b   1.000
_cell.length_c   1.000
_cell.angle_alpha   90.00
_cell.angle_beta   90.00
_cell.angle_gamma   90.00
#
_symmetry.space_group_name_H-M   'P 1'
#
loop_
_entity.id
_entity.type
_entity.pdbx_description
1 polymer ?
#
loop_
_entity_poly.entity_id
_entity_poly.type
_entity_poly.pdbx_seq_one_letter_code
_entity_poly.pdbx_strand_id
1 'polypeptide(L)'
;MSDENKFNFSEEENSQVTNEMNKEAAVEEKKAAVKKDAQGLFASIKTFLSELLDFRDDTDRDATITAIKADIPFKGATAWILVCSIFVASIGLNANSTAVVIGAMLISPLMGPILGVGLSIAINDIDTLRKSLINLAIMIVLSLLTAFLFFWLFPLSADTSELLGRTRPDIRDVLIAFFGGLALIIARTKKELSLRLFLVLLLQQP
;
A
#
# COMPACT_ATOMS: atom_id res chain seq x y z
N MET A 1 44.28 8.80 86.99
CA MET A 1 42.87 8.58 86.66
C MET A 1 42.36 9.89 86.09
N SER A 2 42.34 9.98 84.77
CA SER A 2 41.83 11.12 84.00
C SER A 2 41.41 10.59 82.64
N ASP A 3 40.16 10.86 82.31
CA ASP A 3 39.44 10.43 81.12
C ASP A 3 40.05 10.94 79.81
N GLU A 4 39.89 10.18 78.72
CA GLU A 4 39.63 10.76 77.40
C GLU A 4 38.64 9.88 76.61
N ASN A 5 37.45 10.43 76.39
CA ASN A 5 36.54 10.05 75.31
C ASN A 5 37.15 10.50 73.98
N LYS A 6 37.28 9.60 73.01
CA LYS A 6 37.49 10.00 71.61
C LYS A 6 36.47 9.31 70.71
N PHE A 7 35.60 10.16 70.18
CA PHE A 7 34.52 9.93 69.23
C PHE A 7 34.82 8.83 68.18
N ASN A 8 33.88 7.90 68.06
CA ASN A 8 33.84 6.84 67.05
C ASN A 8 33.33 7.43 65.71
N PHE A 9 34.26 7.86 64.84
CA PHE A 9 33.97 8.43 63.52
C PHE A 9 34.30 7.47 62.36
N SER A 10 34.79 6.27 62.65
CA SER A 10 35.33 5.33 61.64
C SER A 10 34.36 4.21 61.23
N GLU A 11 33.30 3.94 61.98
CA GLU A 11 32.32 2.90 61.64
C GLU A 11 31.26 3.35 60.60
N GLU A 12 30.97 4.65 60.51
CA GLU A 12 30.03 5.19 59.51
C GLU A 12 30.64 5.26 58.10
N GLU A 13 31.94 5.57 57.98
CA GLU A 13 32.65 5.66 56.70
C GLU A 13 32.82 4.27 56.03
N ASN A 14 33.15 3.24 56.82
CA ASN A 14 33.35 1.87 56.33
C ASN A 14 32.04 1.19 55.89
N SER A 15 30.91 1.62 56.47
CA SER A 15 29.57 1.14 56.14
C SER A 15 29.01 1.79 54.86
N GLN A 16 29.47 2.98 54.49
CA GLN A 16 29.11 3.66 53.23
C GLN A 16 29.91 3.12 52.04
N VAL A 17 31.24 2.97 52.18
CA VAL A 17 32.13 2.48 51.11
C VAL A 17 31.76 1.05 50.67
N THR A 18 31.43 0.17 51.61
CA THR A 18 31.04 -1.23 51.32
C THR A 18 29.67 -1.33 50.62
N ASN A 19 28.77 -0.38 50.86
CA ASN A 19 27.43 -0.34 50.23
C ASN A 19 27.44 0.27 48.82
N GLU A 20 28.37 1.18 48.52
CA GLU A 20 28.54 1.74 47.18
C GLU A 20 29.22 0.75 46.23
N MET A 21 30.26 0.04 46.68
CA MET A 21 30.95 -0.99 45.89
C MET A 21 30.04 -2.17 45.48
N ASN A 22 29.11 -2.61 46.36
CA ASN A 22 28.15 -3.67 46.05
C ASN A 22 27.02 -3.21 45.11
N LYS A 23 26.67 -1.92 45.12
CA LYS A 23 25.68 -1.36 44.19
C LYS A 23 26.25 -1.22 42.78
N GLU A 24 27.51 -0.83 42.62
CA GLU A 24 28.14 -0.67 41.31
C GLU A 24 28.33 -2.00 40.57
N ALA A 25 28.77 -3.06 41.28
CA ALA A 25 28.89 -4.41 40.71
C ALA A 25 27.53 -5.01 40.30
N ALA A 26 26.49 -4.83 41.12
CA ALA A 26 25.13 -5.28 40.81
C ALA A 26 24.47 -4.47 39.68
N VAL A 27 24.89 -3.22 39.47
CA VAL A 27 24.41 -2.35 38.39
C VAL A 27 25.12 -2.66 37.06
N GLU A 28 26.40 -3.04 37.08
CA GLU A 28 27.10 -3.53 35.89
C GLU A 28 26.55 -4.87 35.39
N GLU A 29 26.31 -5.84 36.28
CA GLU A 29 25.68 -7.12 35.90
C GLU A 29 24.28 -6.93 35.32
N LYS A 30 23.47 -6.04 35.92
CA LYS A 30 22.14 -5.72 35.40
C LYS A 30 22.20 -4.97 34.07
N LYS A 31 23.16 -4.07 33.86
CA LYS A 31 23.39 -3.42 32.55
C LYS A 31 23.85 -4.43 31.49
N ALA A 32 24.70 -5.39 31.84
CA ALA A 32 25.16 -6.44 30.95
C ALA A 32 24.02 -7.41 30.58
N ALA A 33 23.19 -7.79 31.53
CA ALA A 33 21.99 -8.61 31.31
C ALA A 33 20.97 -7.88 30.42
N VAL A 34 20.68 -6.60 30.71
CA VAL A 34 19.76 -5.78 29.89
C VAL A 34 20.29 -5.58 28.47
N LYS A 35 21.61 -5.45 28.26
CA LYS A 35 22.20 -5.31 26.93
C LYS A 35 22.14 -6.61 26.13
N LYS A 36 22.30 -7.76 26.80
CA LYS A 36 22.18 -9.10 26.20
C LYS A 36 20.72 -9.42 25.82
N ASP A 37 19.77 -9.05 26.67
CA ASP A 37 18.34 -9.21 26.40
C ASP A 37 17.86 -8.26 25.28
N ALA A 38 18.37 -7.03 25.23
CA ALA A 38 18.09 -6.11 24.12
C ALA A 38 18.64 -6.61 22.77
N GLN A 39 19.83 -7.23 22.78
CA GLN A 39 20.39 -7.86 21.58
C GLN A 39 19.61 -9.11 21.16
N GLY A 40 19.16 -9.93 22.11
CA GLY A 40 18.28 -11.08 21.85
C GLY A 40 16.92 -10.66 21.28
N LEU A 41 16.36 -9.57 21.79
CA LEU A 41 15.11 -9.00 21.27
C LEU A 41 15.27 -8.44 19.86
N PHE A 42 16.37 -7.75 19.56
CA PHE A 42 16.65 -7.23 18.22
C PHE A 42 16.93 -8.35 17.21
N ALA A 43 17.59 -9.43 17.63
CA ALA A 43 17.77 -10.63 16.83
C ALA A 43 16.43 -11.32 16.56
N SER A 44 15.56 -11.48 17.57
CA SER A 44 14.20 -12.00 17.38
C SER A 44 13.35 -11.13 16.47
N ILE A 45 13.41 -9.80 16.59
CA ILE A 45 12.71 -8.89 15.67
C ILE A 45 13.23 -9.04 14.24
N LYS A 46 14.55 -9.19 14.04
CA LYS A 46 15.15 -9.41 12.73
C LYS A 46 14.75 -10.77 12.15
N THR A 47 14.74 -11.83 12.95
CA THR A 47 14.31 -13.17 12.51
C THR A 47 12.82 -13.20 12.21
N PHE A 48 11.96 -12.58 13.05
CA PHE A 48 10.53 -12.41 12.78
C PHE A 48 10.28 -11.59 11.52
N LEU A 49 11.02 -10.49 11.29
CA LEU A 49 10.94 -9.74 10.03
C LEU A 49 11.37 -10.59 8.85
N SER A 50 12.42 -11.40 9.00
CA SER A 50 12.92 -12.27 7.94
C SER A 50 11.96 -13.41 7.62
N GLU A 51 11.29 -13.99 8.62
CA GLU A 51 10.25 -15.02 8.45
C GLU A 51 8.96 -14.43 7.87
N LEU A 52 8.55 -13.23 8.30
CA LEU A 52 7.41 -12.53 7.70
C LEU A 52 7.69 -12.04 6.27
N LEU A 53 8.96 -11.79 5.93
CA LEU A 53 9.38 -11.41 4.58
C LEU A 53 9.67 -12.63 3.68
N ASP A 54 9.70 -13.86 4.22
CA ASP A 54 9.90 -15.09 3.45
C ASP A 54 8.60 -15.51 2.74
N PHE A 55 8.17 -14.69 1.79
CA PHE A 55 6.96 -14.88 0.96
C PHE A 55 7.16 -15.87 -0.20
N ARG A 56 8.28 -16.59 -0.23
CA ARG A 56 8.74 -17.35 -1.40
C ARG A 56 7.90 -18.58 -1.71
N ASP A 57 7.27 -19.21 -0.73
CA ASP A 57 6.47 -20.42 -0.91
C ASP A 57 4.98 -20.18 -1.24
N ASP A 58 4.50 -18.93 -1.12
CA ASP A 58 3.07 -18.59 -1.28
C ASP A 58 2.79 -17.85 -2.62
N THR A 59 3.77 -17.84 -3.53
CA THR A 59 3.70 -17.10 -4.81
C THR A 59 3.52 -18.05 -6.00
N ASP A 60 2.26 -18.23 -6.42
CA ASP A 60 1.91 -19.02 -7.60
C ASP A 60 1.95 -18.14 -8.87
N ARG A 61 3.12 -18.12 -9.51
CA ARG A 61 3.41 -17.28 -10.69
C ARG A 61 2.51 -17.65 -11.86
N ASP A 62 2.31 -18.94 -12.08
CA ASP A 62 1.55 -19.46 -13.22
C ASP A 62 0.06 -19.20 -13.03
N ALA A 63 -0.46 -19.36 -11.81
CA ALA A 63 -1.83 -18.95 -11.50
C ALA A 63 -2.04 -17.44 -11.69
N THR A 64 -1.06 -16.62 -11.29
CA THR A 64 -1.14 -15.15 -11.44
C THR A 64 -1.16 -14.74 -12.92
N ILE A 65 -0.29 -15.33 -13.74
CA ILE A 65 -0.24 -15.09 -15.19
C ILE A 65 -1.57 -15.51 -15.84
N THR A 66 -2.10 -16.68 -15.47
CA THR A 66 -3.35 -17.20 -16.02
C THR A 66 -4.54 -16.32 -15.64
N ALA A 67 -4.61 -15.87 -14.38
CA ALA A 67 -5.64 -14.96 -13.91
C ALA A 67 -5.62 -13.63 -14.66
N ILE A 68 -4.44 -13.01 -14.82
CA ILE A 68 -4.31 -11.76 -15.59
C ILE A 68 -4.68 -11.98 -17.05
N LYS A 69 -4.25 -13.09 -17.68
CA LYS A 69 -4.59 -13.39 -19.07
C LYS A 69 -6.09 -13.61 -19.28
N ALA A 70 -6.80 -14.17 -18.30
CA ALA A 70 -8.25 -14.33 -18.32
C ALA A 70 -9.01 -12.99 -18.22
N ASP A 71 -8.42 -11.97 -17.58
CA ASP A 71 -8.98 -10.63 -17.45
C ASP A 71 -8.73 -9.72 -18.69
N ILE A 72 -7.86 -10.12 -19.63
CA ILE A 72 -7.56 -9.37 -20.86
C ILE A 72 -8.71 -9.36 -21.88
N PRO A 73 -9.32 -10.50 -22.25
CA PRO A 73 -10.34 -10.53 -23.29
C PRO A 73 -11.62 -9.83 -22.85
N PHE A 74 -11.94 -8.75 -23.55
CA PHE A 74 -13.16 -8.00 -23.35
C PHE A 74 -14.28 -8.54 -24.24
N LYS A 75 -15.34 -9.11 -23.65
CA LYS A 75 -16.51 -9.58 -24.40
C LYS A 75 -17.81 -9.05 -23.79
N GLY A 76 -18.61 -8.39 -24.63
CA GLY A 76 -20.04 -8.13 -24.46
C GLY A 76 -20.46 -7.46 -23.15
N ALA A 77 -20.60 -8.25 -22.08
CA ALA A 77 -21.04 -7.79 -20.76
C ALA A 77 -20.13 -6.68 -20.19
N THR A 78 -18.82 -6.83 -20.32
CA THR A 78 -17.86 -5.82 -19.85
C THR A 78 -17.95 -4.50 -20.63
N ALA A 79 -18.38 -4.54 -21.89
CA ALA A 79 -18.64 -3.34 -22.72
C ALA A 79 -19.83 -2.55 -22.19
N TRP A 80 -20.92 -3.24 -21.88
CA TRP A 80 -22.10 -2.62 -21.28
C TRP A 80 -21.80 -2.06 -19.90
N ILE A 81 -21.03 -2.77 -19.07
CA ILE A 81 -20.61 -2.28 -17.75
C ILE A 81 -19.77 -1.01 -17.89
N LEU A 82 -18.84 -0.96 -18.86
CA LEU A 82 -18.03 0.23 -19.13
C LEU A 82 -18.90 1.43 -19.51
N VAL A 83 -19.85 1.23 -20.44
CA VAL A 83 -20.82 2.26 -20.86
C VAL A 83 -21.60 2.78 -19.65
N CYS A 84 -22.14 1.88 -18.82
CA CYS A 84 -22.86 2.25 -17.60
C CYS A 84 -21.97 3.03 -16.62
N SER A 85 -20.72 2.61 -16.42
CA SER A 85 -19.75 3.32 -15.56
C SER A 85 -19.50 4.75 -16.04
N ILE A 86 -19.40 4.98 -17.35
CA ILE A 86 -19.20 6.32 -17.92
C ILE A 86 -20.41 7.22 -17.70
N PHE A 87 -21.63 6.70 -17.85
CA PHE A 87 -22.84 7.45 -17.51
C PHE A 87 -22.87 7.81 -16.02
N VAL A 88 -22.58 6.85 -15.14
CA VAL A 88 -22.52 7.09 -13.68
C VAL A 88 -21.44 8.12 -13.33
N ALA A 89 -20.26 8.04 -13.94
CA ALA A 89 -19.20 9.03 -13.75
C ALA A 89 -19.62 10.43 -14.23
N SER A 90 -20.28 10.52 -15.38
CA SER A 90 -20.72 11.80 -15.94
C SER A 90 -21.85 12.43 -15.10
N ILE A 91 -22.78 11.62 -14.60
CA ILE A 91 -23.82 12.04 -13.65
C ILE A 91 -23.19 12.45 -12.30
N GLY A 92 -22.21 11.69 -11.81
CA GLY A 92 -21.49 11.99 -10.57
C GLY A 92 -20.72 13.31 -10.64
N LEU A 93 -20.10 13.61 -11.78
CA LEU A 93 -19.48 14.91 -12.05
C LEU A 93 -20.52 16.03 -12.08
N ASN A 94 -21.64 15.84 -12.78
CA ASN A 94 -22.74 16.82 -12.82
C ASN A 94 -23.33 17.09 -11.43
N ALA A 95 -23.42 16.07 -10.59
CA ALA A 95 -23.89 16.16 -9.21
C ALA A 95 -22.82 16.67 -8.22
N ASN A 96 -21.61 17.01 -8.68
CA ASN A 96 -20.47 17.40 -7.84
C ASN A 96 -20.20 16.38 -6.71
N SER A 97 -20.30 15.07 -6.99
CA SER A 97 -20.14 14.01 -6.00
C SER A 97 -18.91 13.14 -6.27
N THR A 98 -17.84 13.39 -5.52
CA THR A 98 -16.61 12.59 -5.57
C THR A 98 -16.89 11.10 -5.32
N ALA A 99 -17.78 10.80 -4.37
CA ALA A 99 -18.12 9.43 -3.99
C ALA A 99 -18.70 8.62 -5.16
N VAL A 100 -19.57 9.23 -5.98
CA VAL A 100 -20.16 8.58 -7.17
C VAL A 100 -19.11 8.39 -8.26
N VAL A 101 -18.24 9.39 -8.47
CA VAL A 101 -17.16 9.32 -9.45
C VAL A 101 -16.15 8.21 -9.09
N ILE A 102 -15.78 8.10 -7.81
CA ILE A 102 -14.91 7.01 -7.35
C ILE A 102 -15.62 5.66 -7.48
N GLY A 103 -16.92 5.59 -7.13
CA GLY A 103 -17.73 4.38 -7.33
C GLY A 103 -17.72 3.88 -8.77
N ALA A 104 -17.78 4.78 -9.75
CA ALA A 104 -17.68 4.44 -11.16
C ALA A 104 -16.30 3.83 -11.54
N MET A 105 -15.21 4.32 -10.94
CA MET A 105 -13.87 3.75 -11.12
C MET A 105 -13.79 2.30 -10.63
N LEU A 106 -14.52 1.93 -9.57
CA LEU A 106 -14.49 0.58 -8.99
C LEU A 106 -15.17 -0.46 -9.86
N ILE A 107 -16.19 -0.04 -10.61
CA ILE A 107 -16.99 -0.89 -11.49
C ILE A 107 -16.28 -1.08 -12.85
N SER A 108 -15.31 -0.22 -13.18
CA SER A 108 -14.70 -0.18 -14.50
C SER A 108 -13.81 -1.40 -14.76
N PRO A 109 -14.07 -2.20 -15.82
CA PRO A 109 -13.28 -3.38 -16.17
C PRO A 109 -11.93 -3.04 -16.85
N LEU A 110 -11.46 -1.79 -16.77
CA LEU A 110 -10.21 -1.35 -17.41
C LEU A 110 -8.95 -1.97 -16.80
N MET A 111 -9.02 -2.45 -15.56
CA MET A 111 -7.83 -2.93 -14.85
C MET A 111 -7.22 -4.18 -15.48
N GLY A 112 -8.02 -5.04 -16.10
CA GLY A 112 -7.56 -6.27 -16.76
C GLY A 112 -6.56 -6.01 -17.89
N PRO A 113 -6.93 -5.25 -18.94
CA PRO A 113 -6.03 -4.89 -20.03
C PRO A 113 -4.77 -4.14 -19.57
N ILE A 114 -4.87 -3.23 -18.59
CA ILE A 114 -3.72 -2.48 -18.06
C ILE A 114 -2.71 -3.42 -17.38
N LEU A 115 -3.19 -4.32 -16.51
CA LEU A 115 -2.36 -5.35 -15.89
C LEU A 115 -1.78 -6.31 -16.93
N GLY A 116 -2.56 -6.63 -17.97
CA GLY A 116 -2.10 -7.45 -19.09
C GLY A 116 -0.92 -6.84 -19.84
N VAL A 117 -0.95 -5.52 -20.12
CA VAL A 117 0.18 -4.81 -20.73
C VAL A 117 1.41 -4.89 -19.83
N GLY A 118 1.27 -4.54 -18.54
CA GLY A 118 2.39 -4.56 -17.59
C GLY A 118 3.01 -5.95 -17.44
N LEU A 119 2.17 -6.99 -17.30
CA LEU A 119 2.62 -8.37 -17.23
C LEU A 119 3.33 -8.80 -18.52
N SER A 120 2.75 -8.50 -19.68
CA SER A 120 3.30 -8.92 -20.99
C SER A 120 4.67 -8.31 -21.26
N ILE A 121 4.91 -7.07 -20.79
CA ILE A 121 6.24 -6.45 -20.83
C ILE A 121 7.21 -7.18 -19.89
N ALA A 122 6.76 -7.54 -18.68
CA ALA A 122 7.60 -8.24 -17.70
C ALA A 122 8.01 -9.66 -18.16
N ILE A 123 7.12 -10.39 -18.84
CA ILE A 123 7.38 -11.74 -19.36
C ILE A 123 7.83 -11.77 -20.84
N ASN A 124 7.93 -10.61 -21.49
CA ASN A 124 8.24 -10.46 -22.92
C ASN A 124 7.33 -11.30 -23.84
N ASP A 125 6.02 -11.29 -23.58
CA ASP A 125 5.00 -11.98 -24.37
C ASP A 125 4.30 -10.99 -25.31
N ILE A 126 4.82 -10.88 -26.54
CA ILE A 126 4.36 -9.90 -27.54
C ILE A 126 2.92 -10.17 -28.00
N ASP A 127 2.49 -11.42 -28.03
CA ASP A 127 1.13 -11.79 -28.43
C ASP A 127 0.11 -11.29 -27.41
N THR A 128 0.40 -11.49 -26.13
CA THR A 128 -0.43 -11.01 -25.03
C THR A 128 -0.40 -9.49 -24.96
N LEU A 129 0.79 -8.88 -25.15
CA LEU A 129 0.95 -7.43 -25.19
C LEU A 129 0.04 -6.79 -26.25
N ARG A 130 0.08 -7.30 -27.48
CA ARG A 130 -0.73 -6.77 -28.59
C ARG A 130 -2.22 -6.91 -28.29
N LYS A 131 -2.66 -8.04 -27.75
CA LYS A 131 -4.06 -8.27 -27.39
C LYS A 131 -4.52 -7.29 -26.31
N SER A 132 -3.75 -7.13 -25.24
CA SER A 132 -4.05 -6.18 -24.16
C SER A 132 -4.09 -4.75 -24.65
N LEU A 133 -3.16 -4.36 -25.51
CA LEU A 133 -3.07 -2.99 -26.03
C LEU A 133 -4.21 -2.66 -27.00
N ILE A 134 -4.60 -3.62 -27.85
CA ILE A 134 -5.79 -3.47 -28.71
C ILE A 134 -7.07 -3.36 -27.87
N ASN A 135 -7.26 -4.23 -26.87
CA ASN A 135 -8.43 -4.16 -26.00
C ASN A 135 -8.48 -2.85 -25.22
N LEU A 136 -7.34 -2.41 -24.68
CA LEU A 136 -7.22 -1.12 -23.99
C LEU A 136 -7.59 0.05 -24.91
N ALA A 137 -7.06 0.07 -26.13
CA ALA A 137 -7.37 1.10 -27.12
C ALA A 137 -8.87 1.12 -27.48
N ILE A 138 -9.49 -0.04 -27.71
CA ILE A 138 -10.93 -0.15 -27.97
C ILE A 138 -11.73 0.42 -26.80
N MET A 139 -11.34 0.11 -25.55
CA MET A 139 -12.04 0.61 -24.37
C MET A 139 -11.91 2.12 -24.21
N ILE A 140 -10.73 2.69 -24.47
CA ILE A 140 -10.52 4.14 -24.45
C ILE A 140 -11.36 4.82 -25.53
N VAL A 141 -11.35 4.30 -26.75
CA VAL A 141 -12.15 4.89 -27.85
C VAL A 141 -13.63 4.81 -27.54
N LEU A 142 -14.12 3.65 -27.08
CA LEU A 142 -15.52 3.45 -26.72
C LEU A 142 -15.91 4.35 -25.55
N SER A 143 -15.03 4.53 -24.56
CA SER A 143 -15.33 5.39 -23.42
C SER A 143 -15.39 6.87 -23.79
N LEU A 144 -14.43 7.34 -24.58
CA LEU A 144 -14.41 8.71 -25.07
C LEU A 144 -15.61 9.00 -25.97
N LEU A 145 -15.99 8.06 -26.84
CA LEU A 145 -17.15 8.22 -27.72
C LEU A 145 -18.45 8.29 -26.90
N THR A 146 -18.62 7.42 -25.90
CA THR A 146 -19.78 7.43 -25.00
C THR A 146 -19.87 8.71 -24.19
N ALA A 147 -18.75 9.16 -23.60
CA ALA A 147 -18.70 10.42 -22.88
C ALA A 147 -19.00 11.61 -23.79
N PHE A 148 -18.37 11.67 -24.97
CA PHE A 148 -18.62 12.71 -25.96
C PHE A 148 -20.11 12.78 -26.36
N LEU A 149 -20.74 11.62 -26.60
CA LEU A 149 -22.16 11.55 -26.93
C LEU A 149 -23.04 12.03 -25.76
N PHE A 150 -22.66 11.73 -24.53
CA PHE A 150 -23.35 12.21 -23.33
C PHE A 150 -23.24 13.73 -23.16
N PHE A 151 -22.03 14.30 -23.27
CA PHE A 151 -21.80 15.74 -23.20
C PHE A 151 -22.47 16.50 -24.36
N TRP A 152 -22.57 15.86 -25.53
CA TRP A 152 -23.28 16.43 -26.67
C TRP A 152 -24.79 16.50 -26.44
N LEU A 153 -25.36 15.49 -25.76
CA LEU A 153 -26.79 15.44 -25.44
C LEU A 153 -27.16 16.33 -24.25
N PHE A 154 -26.28 16.40 -23.25
CA PHE A 154 -26.42 17.22 -22.04
C PHE A 154 -25.21 18.15 -21.92
N PRO A 155 -25.29 19.40 -22.42
CA PRO A 155 -24.20 20.36 -22.30
C PRO A 155 -23.98 20.71 -20.82
N LEU A 156 -22.92 20.15 -20.25
CA LEU A 156 -22.50 20.40 -18.88
C LEU A 156 -21.89 21.80 -18.79
N SER A 157 -22.69 22.73 -18.27
CA SER A 157 -22.30 24.12 -18.01
C SER A 157 -21.95 24.29 -16.53
N ALA A 158 -20.83 23.75 -16.08
CA ALA A 158 -20.20 24.15 -14.82
C ALA A 158 -18.78 23.60 -14.77
N ASP A 159 -17.79 24.48 -14.61
CA ASP A 159 -16.48 24.13 -14.09
C ASP A 159 -16.68 23.60 -12.66
N THR A 160 -16.96 22.30 -12.54
CA THR A 160 -17.16 21.64 -11.26
C THR A 160 -15.84 21.61 -10.49
N SER A 161 -15.86 22.10 -9.25
CA SER A 161 -14.70 22.21 -8.34
C SER A 161 -13.90 20.91 -8.17
N GLU A 162 -14.54 19.76 -8.37
CA GLU A 162 -13.91 18.42 -8.33
C GLU A 162 -12.93 18.18 -9.48
N LEU A 163 -13.14 18.79 -10.66
CA LEU A 163 -12.21 18.67 -11.78
C LEU A 163 -10.92 19.47 -11.51
N LEU A 164 -11.02 20.61 -10.84
CA LEU A 164 -9.87 21.42 -10.45
C LEU A 164 -9.02 20.73 -9.38
N GLY A 165 -9.64 19.98 -8.46
CA GLY A 165 -8.93 19.16 -7.47
C GLY A 165 -7.96 18.15 -8.08
N ARG A 166 -8.35 17.52 -9.21
CA ARG A 166 -7.52 16.52 -9.92
C ARG A 166 -6.41 17.10 -10.79
N THR A 167 -6.32 18.42 -10.93
CA THR A 167 -5.28 19.07 -11.75
C THR A 167 -4.02 19.47 -10.97
N ARG A 168 -3.99 19.25 -9.65
CA ARG A 168 -2.83 19.57 -8.80
C ARG A 168 -2.25 18.31 -8.14
N PRO A 169 -1.70 17.36 -8.93
CA PRO A 169 -1.00 16.22 -8.37
C PRO A 169 0.22 16.72 -7.58
N ASP A 170 0.35 16.23 -6.35
CA ASP A 170 1.44 16.58 -5.43
C ASP A 170 2.41 15.40 -5.26
N ILE A 171 3.54 15.62 -4.58
CA ILE A 171 4.51 14.54 -4.30
C ILE A 171 3.87 13.34 -3.58
N ARG A 172 2.83 13.58 -2.79
CA ARG A 172 2.06 12.54 -2.09
C ARG A 172 1.42 11.56 -3.07
N ASP A 173 0.88 12.02 -4.19
CA ASP A 173 0.20 11.17 -5.18
C ASP A 173 1.18 10.24 -5.90
N VAL A 174 2.42 10.71 -6.11
CA VAL A 174 3.49 9.89 -6.69
C VAL A 174 3.90 8.77 -5.73
N LEU A 175 4.06 9.08 -4.43
CA LEU A 175 4.36 8.07 -3.42
C LEU A 175 3.23 7.03 -3.33
N ILE A 176 1.98 7.49 -3.32
CA ILE A 176 0.79 6.64 -3.28
C ILE A 176 0.74 5.73 -4.52
N ALA A 177 0.99 6.27 -5.71
CA ALA A 177 1.02 5.47 -6.94
C ALA A 177 2.14 4.41 -6.92
N PHE A 178 3.32 4.76 -6.41
CA PHE A 178 4.45 3.83 -6.31
C PHE A 178 4.17 2.68 -5.34
N PHE A 179 3.78 3.00 -4.10
CA PHE A 179 3.44 1.98 -3.11
C PHE A 179 2.17 1.21 -3.49
N GLY A 180 1.22 1.85 -4.17
CA GLY A 180 0.02 1.20 -4.67
C GLY A 180 0.29 0.21 -5.79
N GLY A 181 1.22 0.50 -6.69
CA GLY A 181 1.70 -0.44 -7.70
C GLY A 181 2.40 -1.66 -7.09
N LEU A 182 3.26 -1.44 -6.09
CA LEU A 182 3.90 -2.53 -5.35
C LEU A 182 2.88 -3.39 -4.61
N ALA A 183 1.96 -2.75 -3.89
CA ALA A 183 0.87 -3.43 -3.18
C ALA A 183 -0.03 -4.23 -4.13
N LEU A 184 -0.31 -3.71 -5.33
CA LEU A 184 -1.08 -4.41 -6.37
C LEU A 184 -0.38 -5.68 -6.86
N ILE A 185 0.93 -5.62 -7.11
CA ILE A 185 1.71 -6.78 -7.55
C ILE A 185 1.73 -7.84 -6.44
N ILE A 186 2.00 -7.43 -5.20
CA ILE A 186 2.01 -8.33 -4.03
C ILE A 186 0.62 -8.95 -3.80
N ALA A 187 -0.44 -8.16 -3.88
CA ALA A 187 -1.81 -8.65 -3.73
C ALA A 187 -2.19 -9.65 -4.83
N ARG A 188 -1.77 -9.41 -6.08
CA ARG A 188 -2.07 -10.31 -7.20
C ARG A 188 -1.32 -11.65 -7.11
N THR A 189 -0.14 -11.68 -6.48
CA THR A 189 0.59 -12.92 -6.25
C THR A 189 -0.01 -13.80 -5.14
N LYS A 190 -0.90 -13.28 -4.29
CA LYS A 190 -1.61 -14.06 -3.26
C LYS A 190 -3.00 -14.44 -3.76
N LYS A 191 -3.33 -15.73 -3.70
CA LYS A 191 -4.65 -16.28 -4.13
C LYS A 191 -5.87 -15.61 -3.49
N GLU A 192 -5.70 -15.02 -2.30
CA GLU A 192 -6.79 -14.56 -1.43
C GLU A 192 -6.92 -13.04 -1.34
N LEU A 193 -5.93 -12.24 -1.79
CA LEU A 193 -5.93 -10.80 -1.54
C LEU A 193 -6.52 -9.99 -2.71
N SER A 194 -7.82 -9.77 -2.55
CA SER A 194 -8.74 -9.07 -3.42
C SER A 194 -8.24 -7.69 -3.90
N LEU A 195 -8.56 -7.38 -5.17
CA LEU A 195 -8.67 -6.08 -5.86
C LEU A 195 -8.95 -4.85 -4.97
N ARG A 196 -9.61 -5.07 -3.83
CA ARG A 196 -9.96 -4.11 -2.78
C ARG A 196 -8.79 -3.24 -2.30
N LEU A 197 -7.55 -3.72 -2.29
CA LEU A 197 -6.42 -2.90 -1.81
C LEU A 197 -6.06 -1.76 -2.76
N PHE A 198 -6.07 -2.02 -4.08
CA PHE A 198 -5.92 -0.99 -5.10
C PHE A 198 -7.11 -0.01 -5.10
N LEU A 199 -8.30 -0.55 -4.83
CA LEU A 199 -9.53 0.20 -4.64
C LEU A 199 -9.44 1.22 -3.48
N VAL A 200 -8.85 0.81 -2.35
CA VAL A 200 -8.63 1.65 -1.17
C VAL A 200 -7.59 2.74 -1.42
N LEU A 201 -6.55 2.44 -2.19
CA LEU A 201 -5.54 3.44 -2.61
C LEU A 201 -6.15 4.52 -3.51
N LEU A 202 -7.04 4.15 -4.43
CA LEU A 202 -7.78 5.09 -5.28
C LEU A 202 -8.77 5.95 -4.46
N LEU A 203 -9.29 5.44 -3.35
CA LEU A 203 -10.14 6.20 -2.42
C LEU A 203 -9.39 7.26 -1.59
N GLN A 204 -8.05 7.20 -1.51
CA GLN A 204 -7.25 8.20 -0.79
C GLN A 204 -6.77 9.36 -1.68
N GLN A 205 -7.13 9.37 -2.97
CA GLN A 205 -6.77 10.45 -3.88
C GLN A 205 -7.89 11.51 -3.90
N PRO A 206 -7.58 12.80 -3.66
CA PRO A 206 -8.55 13.89 -3.71
C PRO A 206 -9.14 14.10 -5.11
#